data_AF-A0A0B6ZJ12-F1
#
_entry.id   AF-A0A0B6ZJ12-F1
#
_cell.length_a   1.000
_cell.length_b   1.000
_cell.length_c   1.000
_cell.angle_alpha   90.00
_cell.angle_beta   90.00
_cell.angle_gamma   90.00
#
_symmetry.space_group_name_H-M   'P 1'
#
loop_
_entity.id
_entity.type
_entity.pdbx_description
1 polymer ?
#
loop_
_entity_poly.entity_id
_entity_poly.type
_entity_poly.pdbx_seq_one_letter_code
_entity_poly.pdbx_strand_id
1 'polypeptide(L)'
;MYNGHSKGNPSSNALVGIQAQLSAPNQLPRMSEYQLKTLETNFQSNRNPSDLDITLFAAEVGLSETEVTRWFEHRLARWRQQQGLPANSGSVNE
;
A
#
# COMPACT_ATOMS: atom_id res chain seq x y z
N MET A 1 6.91 6.70 31.82
CA MET A 1 7.08 7.07 30.39
C MET A 1 6.46 5.94 29.60
N TYR A 2 5.18 6.05 29.26
CA TYR A 2 4.44 4.93 28.67
C TYR A 2 4.71 4.94 27.16
N ASN A 3 5.46 3.95 26.68
CA ASN A 3 5.68 3.74 25.26
C ASN A 3 4.36 3.24 24.64
N GLY A 4 3.65 4.14 23.97
CA GLY A 4 2.45 3.83 23.20
C GLY A 4 2.77 2.94 22.00
N HIS A 5 2.75 1.63 22.22
CA HIS A 5 2.61 0.65 21.13
C HIS A 5 1.16 0.67 20.66
N SER A 6 0.84 1.59 19.75
CA SER A 6 -0.44 1.56 19.03
C SER A 6 -0.41 0.44 18.01
N LYS A 7 -0.68 -0.80 18.47
CA LYS A 7 -1.18 -1.87 17.62
C LYS A 7 -2.54 -1.42 17.10
N GLY A 8 -2.57 -0.92 15.88
CA GLY A 8 -3.82 -0.65 15.15
C GLY A 8 -4.57 -1.96 14.95
N ASN A 9 -5.72 -2.07 15.61
CA ASN A 9 -6.65 -3.18 15.50
C ASN A 9 -7.26 -3.24 14.08
N PRO A 10 -7.46 -4.42 13.48
CA PRO A 10 -8.17 -4.56 12.22
C PRO A 10 -9.68 -4.65 12.51
N SER A 11 -10.42 -3.59 12.24
CA SER A 11 -11.89 -3.60 12.18
C SER A 11 -12.28 -2.41 11.30
N SER A 12 -13.16 -2.49 10.33
CA SER A 12 -14.11 -3.52 9.91
C SER A 12 -14.84 -2.92 8.69
N ASN A 13 -15.24 -3.76 7.74
CA ASN A 13 -16.14 -3.48 6.60
C ASN A 13 -15.57 -2.76 5.36
N ALA A 14 -15.23 -3.60 4.37
CA ALA A 14 -15.64 -3.54 2.96
C ALA A 14 -15.71 -2.16 2.28
N LEU A 15 -14.59 -1.78 1.66
CA LEU A 15 -14.58 -1.20 0.32
C LEU A 15 -13.49 -1.96 -0.45
N VAL A 16 -13.85 -2.57 -1.58
CA VAL A 16 -13.01 -3.52 -2.33
C VAL A 16 -11.89 -2.76 -3.07
N GLY A 17 -10.86 -2.32 -2.35
CA GLY A 17 -9.74 -1.56 -2.90
C GLY A 17 -8.53 -1.48 -1.95
N ILE A 18 -7.36 -1.16 -2.51
CA ILE A 18 -6.10 -1.04 -1.77
C ILE A 18 -6.20 0.09 -0.73
N GLN A 19 -5.92 -0.24 0.53
CA GLN A 19 -5.91 0.75 1.61
C GLN A 19 -4.54 1.42 1.72
N ALA A 20 -4.52 2.73 1.96
CA ALA A 20 -3.27 3.45 2.22
C ALA A 20 -2.74 3.05 3.60
N GLN A 21 -1.61 2.33 3.63
CA GLN A 21 -0.96 1.90 4.87
C GLN A 21 0.57 2.00 4.77
N LEU A 22 1.19 2.75 5.67
CA LEU A 22 2.65 2.83 5.75
C LEU A 22 3.22 1.56 6.39
N SER A 23 3.70 0.65 5.54
CA SER A 23 4.44 -0.53 5.99
C SER A 23 5.89 -0.20 6.37
N ALA A 24 6.42 -0.86 7.39
CA ALA A 24 7.84 -0.77 7.75
C ALA A 24 8.72 -1.32 6.61
N PRO A 25 9.97 -0.81 6.43
CA PRO A 25 10.85 -1.27 5.36
C PRO A 25 11.18 -2.76 5.43
N ASN A 26 11.12 -3.37 6.63
CA ASN A 26 11.32 -4.81 6.82
C ASN A 26 10.09 -5.66 6.42
N GLN A 27 8.94 -5.03 6.18
CA GLN A 27 7.71 -5.67 5.73
C GLN A 27 7.40 -5.40 4.25
N LEU A 28 8.15 -4.49 3.63
CA LEU A 28 8.11 -4.26 2.20
C LEU A 28 8.86 -5.38 1.47
N PRO A 29 8.32 -5.84 0.34
CA PRO A 29 9.00 -6.83 -0.49
C PRO A 29 10.32 -6.29 -1.04
N ARG A 30 11.31 -7.16 -1.14
CA ARG A 30 12.59 -6.84 -1.78
C ARG A 30 12.42 -6.93 -3.29
N MET A 31 12.24 -5.78 -3.92
CA MET A 31 12.06 -5.67 -5.36
C MET A 31 13.33 -5.13 -6.03
N SER A 32 13.59 -5.59 -7.25
CA SER A 32 14.62 -5.02 -8.13
C SER A 32 14.13 -3.72 -8.76
N GLU A 33 15.05 -2.89 -9.27
CA GLU A 33 14.73 -1.61 -9.91
C GLU A 33 13.73 -1.75 -11.06
N TYR A 34 13.86 -2.83 -11.85
CA TYR A 34 12.92 -3.13 -12.93
C TYR A 34 11.49 -3.31 -12.42
N GLN A 35 11.31 -4.15 -11.39
CA GLN A 35 9.99 -4.43 -10.80
C GLN A 35 9.39 -3.16 -10.19
N LEU A 36 10.21 -2.36 -9.49
CA LEU A 36 9.78 -1.07 -8.94
C LEU A 36 9.31 -0.10 -10.03
N LYS A 37 10.05 0.03 -11.14
CA LYS A 37 9.67 0.92 -12.25
C LYS A 37 8.36 0.50 -12.91
N THR A 38 8.16 -0.81 -13.11
CA THR A 38 6.91 -1.35 -13.65
C THR A 38 5.74 -1.04 -12.74
N LEU A 39 5.85 -1.31 -11.44
CA LEU A 39 4.78 -1.02 -10.47
C LEU A 39 4.52 0.49 -10.31
N GLU A 40 5.57 1.32 -10.33
CA GLU A 40 5.46 2.79 -10.28
C GLU A 40 4.72 3.35 -11.51
N THR A 41 4.98 2.80 -12.68
CA THR A 41 4.28 3.21 -13.92
C THR A 41 2.81 2.84 -13.84
N ASN A 42 2.50 1.61 -13.42
CA ASN A 42 1.13 1.15 -13.21
C ASN A 42 0.41 1.98 -12.14
N PHE A 43 1.06 2.31 -11.03
CA PHE A 43 0.49 3.14 -9.95
C PHE A 43 0.13 4.56 -10.43
N GLN A 44 0.97 5.18 -11.26
CA GLN A 44 0.69 6.51 -11.81
C GLN A 44 -0.57 6.53 -12.69
N SER A 45 -0.80 5.44 -13.41
CA SER A 45 -1.99 5.23 -14.25
C SER A 45 -3.21 4.89 -13.40
N ASN A 46 -3.10 3.85 -12.57
CA ASN A 46 -4.16 3.36 -11.69
C ASN A 46 -3.67 3.28 -10.23
N ARG A 47 -4.08 4.25 -9.41
CA ARG A 47 -3.69 4.36 -7.99
C ARG A 47 -4.47 3.41 -7.08
N ASN A 48 -5.53 2.80 -7.59
CA ASN A 48 -6.37 1.87 -6.83
C ASN A 48 -6.66 0.62 -7.68
N PRO A 49 -5.65 -0.25 -7.85
CA PRO A 49 -5.82 -1.49 -8.60
C PRO A 49 -6.83 -2.43 -7.93
N SER A 50 -7.61 -3.13 -8.74
CA SER A 50 -8.48 -4.22 -8.28
C SER A 50 -7.65 -5.48 -8.01
N ASP A 51 -8.25 -6.48 -7.38
CA ASP A 51 -7.61 -7.78 -7.12
C ASP A 51 -7.03 -8.40 -8.41
N LEU A 52 -7.79 -8.36 -9.52
CA LEU A 52 -7.34 -8.81 -10.84
C LEU A 52 -6.10 -8.04 -11.33
N ASP A 53 -6.06 -6.72 -11.15
CA ASP A 53 -4.90 -5.91 -11.55
C ASP A 53 -3.67 -6.32 -10.73
N ILE A 54 -3.84 -6.56 -9.42
CA ILE A 54 -2.77 -7.04 -8.55
C ILE A 54 -2.25 -8.39 -9.04
N THR A 55 -3.12 -9.34 -9.38
CA THR A 55 -2.72 -10.63 -9.95
C THR A 55 -1.94 -10.47 -11.25
N LEU A 56 -2.39 -9.58 -12.15
CA LEU A 56 -1.71 -9.31 -13.41
C LEU A 56 -0.32 -8.70 -13.20
N PHE A 57 -0.20 -7.71 -12.32
CA PHE A 57 1.09 -7.10 -12.00
C PHE A 57 2.03 -8.09 -11.33
N ALA A 58 1.53 -8.89 -10.39
CA ALA A 58 2.30 -9.93 -9.71
C ALA A 58 2.90 -10.93 -10.72
N ALA A 59 2.11 -11.39 -11.69
CA ALA A 59 2.59 -12.22 -12.78
C ALA A 59 3.60 -11.50 -13.69
N GLU A 60 3.37 -10.21 -14.00
CA GLU A 60 4.23 -9.41 -14.87
C GLU A 60 5.63 -9.17 -14.28
N VAL A 61 5.71 -8.84 -12.98
CA VAL A 61 7.00 -8.59 -12.30
C VAL A 61 7.58 -9.82 -11.63
N GLY A 62 6.86 -10.95 -11.63
CA GLY A 62 7.28 -12.20 -10.99
C GLY A 62 7.30 -12.12 -9.46
N LEU A 63 6.35 -11.41 -8.86
CA LEU A 63 6.19 -11.27 -7.41
C LEU A 63 4.91 -11.95 -6.94
N SER A 64 4.74 -12.07 -5.62
CA SER A 64 3.48 -12.55 -5.04
C SER A 64 2.45 -11.43 -4.99
N GLU A 65 1.15 -11.76 -5.10
CA GLU A 65 0.05 -10.80 -5.00
C GLU A 65 0.09 -10.01 -3.69
N THR A 66 0.45 -10.66 -2.58
CA THR A 66 0.64 -10.00 -1.28
C THR A 66 1.76 -8.98 -1.28
N GLU A 67 2.86 -9.23 -1.99
CA GLU A 67 3.99 -8.31 -2.09
C GLU A 67 3.62 -7.07 -2.89
N VAL A 68 2.96 -7.27 -4.03
CA VAL A 68 2.44 -6.19 -4.87
C VAL A 68 1.41 -5.36 -4.08
N THR A 69 0.47 -6.01 -3.40
CA THR A 69 -0.52 -5.35 -2.54
C THR A 69 0.16 -4.45 -1.50
N ARG A 70 1.08 -4.98 -0.69
CA ARG A 70 1.79 -4.21 0.35
C ARG A 70 2.55 -3.02 -0.20
N TRP A 71 3.13 -3.17 -1.39
CA TRP A 71 3.82 -2.07 -2.05
C TRP A 71 2.84 -0.98 -2.48
N PHE A 72 1.72 -1.36 -3.07
CA PHE A 72 0.65 -0.41 -3.45
C PHE A 72 0.07 0.31 -2.23
N GLU A 73 -0.17 -0.40 -1.12
CA GLU A 73 -0.64 0.19 0.14
C GLU A 73 0.35 1.25 0.67
N HIS A 74 1.65 0.93 0.72
CA HIS A 74 2.69 1.85 1.16
C HIS A 74 2.85 3.03 0.21
N ARG A 75 2.83 2.78 -1.11
CA ARG A 75 2.99 3.82 -2.12
C ARG A 75 1.82 4.80 -2.09
N LEU A 76 0.60 4.28 -1.93
CA LEU A 76 -0.60 5.10 -1.78
C LEU A 76 -0.54 5.96 -0.52
N ALA A 77 -0.09 5.40 0.61
CA ALA A 77 0.09 6.15 1.84
C ALA A 77 1.14 7.26 1.71
N ARG A 78 2.27 6.99 1.05
CA ARG A 78 3.31 7.99 0.74
C ARG A 78 2.76 9.10 -0.15
N TRP A 79 1.99 8.76 -1.18
CA TRP A 79 1.35 9.74 -2.05
C TRP A 79 0.38 10.63 -1.25
N ARG A 80 -0.44 10.06 -0.37
CA ARG A 80 -1.35 10.83 0.51
C ARG A 80 -0.58 11.80 1.39
N GLN A 81 0.53 11.39 2.00
CA GLN A 81 1.38 12.29 2.78
C GLN A 81 1.91 13.46 1.96
N GLN A 82 2.31 13.22 0.71
CA GLN A 82 2.76 14.28 -0.20
C GLN A 82 1.64 15.26 -0.58
N GLN A 83 0.39 14.78 -0.63
CA GLN A 83 -0.79 15.62 -0.82
C GLN A 83 -1.23 16.37 0.45
N GLY A 84 -0.54 16.19 1.58
CA GLY A 84 -0.94 16.75 2.88
C GLY A 84 -2.13 16.02 3.52
N LEU A 85 -2.49 14.84 3.01
CA LEU A 85 -3.56 13.99 3.54
C LEU A 85 -2.99 13.01 4.58
N PRO A 86 -3.81 12.57 5.56
CA PRO A 86 -3.40 11.55 6.51
C PRO A 86 -3.03 10.24 5.78
N ALA A 87 -1.90 9.65 6.19
CA ALA A 87 -1.32 8.47 5.55
C ALA A 87 -2.16 7.20 5.73
N ASN A 88 -2.89 7.12 6.85
CA ASN A 88 -3.81 6.04 7.16
C ASN A 88 -5.25 6.51 6.88
N SER A 89 -6.07 5.62 6.34
CA SER A 89 -7.51 5.86 6.14
C SER A 89 -8.26 5.74 7.48
N GLY A 90 -8.03 6.67 8.41
CA GLY A 90 -8.68 6.78 9.72
C GLY A 90 -7.79 7.57 10.68
N SER A 91 -8.23 8.59 11.42
CA SER A 91 -9.58 9.05 11.76
C SER A 91 -9.50 10.57 11.96
N VAL A 92 -10.50 11.31 11.50
CA VAL A 92 -10.74 12.67 11.99
C VAL A 92 -11.27 12.51 13.42
N ASN A 93 -10.48 12.90 14.42
CA ASN A 93 -10.98 13.11 15.77
C ASN A 93 -11.08 14.62 15.94
N GLU A 94 -12.33 15.06 16.06
CA GLU A 94 -12.80 16.43 16.31
C GLU A 94 -12.22 17.02 17.61
#